data_AF-A0A354Y7L3-F1
#
_entry.id   AF-A0A354Y7L3-F1
#
_cell.length_a   1.000
_cell.length_b   1.000
_cell.length_c   1.000
_cell.angle_alpha   90.00
_cell.angle_beta   90.00
_cell.angle_gamma   90.00
#
_symmetry.space_group_name_H-M   'P 1'
#
loop_
_entity.id
_entity.type
_entity.pdbx_description
1 polymer ?
#
loop_
_entity_poly.entity_id
_entity_poly.type
_entity_poly.pdbx_seq_one_letter_code
_entity_poly.pdbx_strand_id
1 'polypeptide(L)'
;EDDLQRLDAFAAALGLAFQVRDDILDVESSSEQLGKTAGKDAAQNKSTFPALLGMDGAKRHLQALAERMRAQLQPYGEDAAALAALA
;
A
#
# COMPACT_ATOMS: atom_id res chain seq x y z
N GLU A 1 25.33 -11.39 -1.52
CA GLU A 1 24.94 -10.15 -0.82
C GLU A 1 23.78 -9.47 -1.55
N ASP A 2 23.81 -9.43 -2.88
CA ASP A 2 22.74 -8.89 -3.74
C ASP A 2 21.35 -9.49 -3.49
N ASP A 3 21.24 -10.80 -3.20
CA ASP A 3 19.93 -11.42 -2.99
C ASP A 3 19.23 -10.94 -1.72
N LEU A 4 19.96 -10.87 -0.60
CA LEU A 4 19.42 -10.37 0.65
C LEU A 4 19.01 -8.90 0.51
N GLN A 5 19.80 -8.08 -0.19
CA GLN A 5 19.47 -6.68 -0.46
C GLN A 5 18.19 -6.54 -1.31
N ARG A 6 18.00 -7.39 -2.32
CA ARG A 6 16.77 -7.42 -3.12
C ARG A 6 15.56 -7.81 -2.28
N LEU A 7 15.70 -8.82 -1.44
CA LEU A 7 14.64 -9.27 -0.54
C LEU A 7 14.31 -8.22 0.53
N ASP A 8 15.30 -7.51 1.07
CA ASP A 8 15.10 -6.39 1.99
C ASP A 8 14.34 -5.24 1.30
N ALA A 9 14.73 -4.89 0.07
CA ALA A 9 14.05 -3.87 -0.71
C ALA A 9 12.60 -4.27 -1.07
N PHE A 10 12.38 -5.55 -1.41
CA PHE A 10 11.05 -6.11 -1.60
C PHE A 10 10.21 -6.02 -0.32
N ALA A 11 10.75 -6.46 0.83
CA ALA A 11 10.05 -6.48 2.10
C ALA A 11 9.70 -5.06 2.58
N ALA A 12 10.61 -4.09 2.40
CA ALA A 12 10.35 -2.69 2.71
C ALA A 12 9.21 -2.12 1.85
N ALA A 13 9.19 -2.44 0.55
CA ALA A 13 8.10 -2.01 -0.34
C ALA A 13 6.77 -2.68 0.03
N LEU A 14 6.79 -3.99 0.34
CA LEU A 14 5.61 -4.75 0.76
C LEU A 14 5.00 -4.19 2.06
N GLY A 15 5.83 -3.95 3.08
CA GLY A 15 5.35 -3.40 4.36
C GLY A 15 4.71 -2.02 4.20
N LEU A 16 5.31 -1.17 3.36
CA LEU A 16 4.74 0.13 3.04
C LEU A 16 3.44 0.02 2.24
N ALA A 17 3.39 -0.87 1.24
CA ALA A 17 2.19 -1.12 0.45
C ALA A 17 1.02 -1.60 1.31
N PHE A 18 1.30 -2.46 2.30
CA PHE A 18 0.31 -2.92 3.26
C PHE A 18 -0.29 -1.76 4.06
N GLN A 19 0.53 -0.85 4.60
CA GLN A 19 0.05 0.32 5.33
C GLN A 19 -0.75 1.27 4.45
N VAL A 20 -0.29 1.55 3.21
CA VAL A 20 -1.01 2.41 2.27
C VAL A 20 -2.39 1.81 1.94
N ARG A 21 -2.46 0.50 1.74
CA ARG A 21 -3.71 -0.20 1.46
C ARG A 21 -4.67 -0.16 2.64
N ASP A 22 -4.17 -0.38 3.86
CA ASP A 22 -4.95 -0.31 5.10
C ASP A 22 -5.57 1.09 5.28
N ASP A 23 -4.76 2.14 5.13
CA ASP A 23 -5.22 3.53 5.18
C ASP A 23 -6.30 3.86 4.13
N ILE A 24 -6.18 3.30 2.91
CA ILE A 24 -7.21 3.46 1.85
C ILE A 24 -8.52 2.77 2.27
N LEU A 25 -8.44 1.53 2.77
CA LEU A 25 -9.61 0.75 3.18
C LEU A 25 -10.33 1.41 4.36
N ASP A 26 -9.61 1.98 5.31
CA ASP A 26 -10.17 2.70 6.45
C ASP A 26 -10.99 3.93 5.99
N VAL A 27 -10.46 4.69 5.01
CA VAL A 27 -11.13 5.88 4.48
C VAL A 27 -12.36 5.49 3.63
N GLU A 28 -12.24 4.49 2.76
CA GLU A 28 -13.35 4.02 1.92
C GLU A 28 -14.48 3.44 2.79
N SER A 29 -14.14 2.61 3.80
CA SER A 29 -15.12 2.05 4.74
C SER A 29 -15.81 3.13 5.57
N SER A 30 -15.05 4.13 6.04
CA SER A 30 -15.62 5.28 6.77
C SER A 30 -16.61 6.06 5.91
N SER A 31 -16.30 6.27 4.64
CA SER A 31 -17.19 6.96 3.69
C SER A 31 -18.50 6.20 3.47
N GLU A 32 -18.44 4.88 3.30
CA GLU A 32 -19.64 4.05 3.15
C GLU A 32 -20.50 4.01 4.42
N GLN A 33 -19.86 3.94 5.60
CA GLN A 33 -20.54 3.97 6.90
C GLN A 33 -21.19 5.33 7.19
N LEU A 34 -20.52 6.44 6.84
CA LEU A 34 -21.05 7.81 6.99
C LEU A 34 -22.25 8.09 6.08
N GLY A 35 -22.44 7.32 5.00
CA GLY A 35 -23.63 7.36 4.15
C GLY A 35 -24.93 6.95 4.87
N LYS A 36 -24.87 6.37 6.08
CA LYS A 36 -26.06 5.99 6.87
C LYS A 36 -26.44 6.96 7.98
N THR A 37 -25.53 7.79 8.49
CA THR A 37 -25.85 9.00 9.29
C THR A 37 -24.58 9.83 9.41
N ALA A 38 -24.42 10.84 8.54
CA ALA A 38 -23.28 11.75 8.62
C ALA A 38 -23.38 12.58 9.90
N GLY A 39 -22.54 12.29 10.88
CA GLY A 39 -22.50 13.06 12.11
C GLY A 39 -21.44 12.56 13.08
N LYS A 40 -20.31 13.30 13.11
CA LYS A 40 -19.16 13.18 14.04
C LYS A 40 -18.27 11.96 13.72
N ASP A 41 -17.01 12.08 13.33
CA ASP A 41 -15.99 13.02 13.77
C ASP A 41 -15.02 13.37 12.64
N ALA A 42 -14.85 14.67 12.40
CA ALA A 42 -13.81 15.22 11.53
C ALA A 42 -12.42 15.25 12.19
N ALA A 43 -12.08 14.26 13.02
CA ALA A 43 -10.88 14.35 13.85
C ALA A 43 -10.25 12.98 14.10
N GLN A 44 -9.64 12.40 13.07
CA GLN A 44 -8.44 11.62 13.32
C GLN A 44 -7.26 12.44 12.82
N ASN A 45 -6.53 13.07 13.75
CA ASN A 45 -5.19 13.65 13.57
C ASN A 45 -4.14 12.59 13.18
N LYS A 46 -4.53 11.53 12.47
CA LYS A 46 -3.62 10.53 11.91
C LYS A 46 -3.19 11.02 10.53
N SER A 47 -1.88 11.17 10.38
CA SER A 47 -1.27 11.44 9.08
C SER A 47 -1.31 10.16 8.23
N THR A 48 -2.45 9.88 7.58
CA THR A 48 -2.62 8.74 6.67
C THR A 48 -2.19 9.08 5.24
N PHE A 49 -1.93 8.06 4.42
CA PHE A 49 -1.57 8.27 3.01
C PHE A 49 -2.61 9.04 2.21
N PRO A 50 -3.93 8.72 2.28
CA PRO A 50 -4.94 9.52 1.61
C PRO A 50 -5.04 10.97 2.13
N ALA A 51 -4.77 11.21 3.41
CA ALA A 51 -4.76 12.57 3.97
C ALA A 51 -3.60 13.41 3.43
N LEU A 52 -2.44 12.79 3.19
CA LEU A 52 -1.25 13.48 2.66
C LEU A 52 -1.24 13.62 1.14
N LEU A 53 -1.63 12.58 0.41
CA LEU A 53 -1.46 12.49 -1.05
C LEU A 53 -2.77 12.69 -1.81
N GLY A 54 -3.90 12.75 -1.11
CA GLY A 54 -5.22 12.53 -1.68
C GLY A 54 -5.46 11.06 -2.04
N MET A 55 -6.72 10.68 -2.21
CA MET A 55 -7.09 9.28 -2.50
C MET A 55 -6.42 8.75 -3.77
N ASP A 56 -6.45 9.52 -4.86
CA ASP A 56 -5.80 9.11 -6.11
C ASP A 56 -4.28 9.05 -5.98
N GLY A 57 -3.69 9.94 -5.18
CA GLY A 57 -2.26 9.93 -4.89
C GLY A 57 -1.84 8.69 -4.11
N ALA A 58 -2.61 8.32 -3.08
CA ALA A 58 -2.40 7.09 -2.32
C ALA A 58 -2.51 5.85 -3.20
N LYS A 59 -3.53 5.77 -4.09
CA LYS A 59 -3.69 4.68 -5.05
C LYS A 59 -2.53 4.60 -6.04
N ARG A 60 -2.06 5.72 -6.58
CA ARG A 60 -0.86 5.76 -7.44
C ARG A 60 0.40 5.34 -6.68
N HIS A 61 0.54 5.74 -5.42
CA HIS A 61 1.68 5.35 -4.60
C HIS A 61 1.70 3.84 -4.36
N LEU A 62 0.53 3.24 -4.06
CA LEU A 62 0.38 1.80 -3.93
C LEU A 62 0.81 1.05 -5.20
N GLN A 63 0.40 1.54 -6.39
CA GLN A 63 0.84 0.97 -7.67
C GLN A 63 2.36 1.06 -7.87
N ALA A 64 2.97 2.21 -7.54
CA ALA A 64 4.42 2.37 -7.63
C ALA A 64 5.19 1.42 -6.68
N LEU A 65 4.62 1.09 -5.51
CA LEU A 65 5.20 0.11 -4.59
C LEU A 65 5.10 -1.31 -5.15
N ALA A 66 3.97 -1.67 -5.76
CA ALA A 66 3.81 -2.95 -6.46
C ALA A 66 4.81 -3.12 -7.61
N GLU A 67 5.02 -2.07 -8.41
CA GLU A 67 6.04 -2.08 -9.48
C GLU A 67 7.45 -2.29 -8.91
N ARG A 68 7.78 -1.61 -7.79
CA ARG A 68 9.08 -1.80 -7.11
C ARG A 68 9.26 -3.22 -6.61
N MET A 69 8.23 -3.81 -6.01
CA MET A 69 8.25 -5.21 -5.55
C MET A 69 8.56 -6.15 -6.73
N ARG A 70 7.84 -6.02 -7.84
CA ARG A 70 8.04 -6.83 -9.06
C ARG A 70 9.45 -6.65 -9.63
N ALA A 71 9.97 -5.43 -9.63
CA ALA A 71 11.32 -5.15 -10.12
C ALA A 71 12.41 -5.84 -9.27
N GLN A 72 12.25 -5.91 -7.95
CA GLN A 72 13.22 -6.62 -7.10
C GLN A 72 13.21 -8.14 -7.32
N LEU A 73 12.05 -8.70 -7.67
CA LEU A 73 11.87 -10.14 -7.88
C LEU A 73 12.21 -10.61 -9.30
N GLN A 74 12.40 -9.69 -10.26
CA GLN A 74 12.63 -10.02 -11.67
C GLN A 74 13.75 -11.05 -11.91
N PRO A 75 14.90 -11.02 -11.21
CA PRO A 75 15.98 -12.00 -11.42
C PRO A 75 15.61 -13.44 -11.05
N TYR A 76 14.62 -13.64 -10.18
CA TYR A 76 14.20 -14.97 -9.72
C TYR A 76 13.13 -15.61 -10.62
N GLY A 77 12.55 -14.85 -11.56
CA GLY A 77 11.55 -15.36 -12.50
C GLY A 77 10.39 -16.08 -11.80
N GLU A 78 10.04 -17.27 -12.32
CA GLU A 78 8.94 -18.10 -11.82
C GLU A 78 9.13 -18.59 -10.38
N ASP A 79 10.38 -18.73 -9.91
CA ASP A 79 10.65 -19.19 -8.54
C ASP A 79 10.11 -18.18 -7.49
N ALA A 80 9.97 -16.91 -7.87
CA ALA A 80 9.40 -15.86 -7.03
C ALA A 80 7.90 -15.60 -7.30
N ALA A 81 7.20 -16.43 -8.06
CA ALA A 81 5.80 -16.20 -8.45
C ALA A 81 4.87 -15.97 -7.24
N ALA A 82 5.07 -16.72 -6.15
CA ALA A 82 4.28 -16.56 -4.92
C ALA A 82 4.48 -15.18 -4.26
N LEU A 83 5.70 -14.65 -4.29
CA LEU A 83 6.00 -13.31 -3.76
C LEU A 83 5.54 -12.21 -4.73
N ALA A 84 5.66 -12.44 -6.04
CA ALA A 84 5.19 -11.52 -7.07
C ALA A 84 3.67 -11.34 -7.05
N ALA A 85 2.91 -12.37 -6.62
CA ALA A 85 1.46 -12.29 -6.45
C ALA A 85 1.02 -11.36 -5.31
N LEU A 86 1.93 -10.96 -4.42
CA LEU A 86 1.64 -10.00 -3.34
C LEU A 86 1.72 -8.53 -3.80
N ALA A 87 2.27 -8.27 -4.99
CA ALA A 87 2.41 -6.95 -5.58
C ALA A 87 1.18 -6.57 -6.43
#